data_AF-A0ABD1DQZ0-F1
#
_entry.id   AF-A0ABD1DQZ0-F1
#
_cell.length_a   1.000
_cell.length_b   1.000
_cell.length_c   1.000
_cell.angle_alpha   90.00
_cell.angle_beta   90.00
_cell.angle_gamma   90.00
#
_symmetry.space_group_name_H-M   'P 1'
#
loop_
_entity.id
_entity.type
_entity.pdbx_description
1 polymer ?
#
loop_
_entity_poly.entity_id
_entity_poly.type
_entity_poly.pdbx_seq_one_letter_code
_entity_poly.pdbx_strand_id
1 'polypeptide(L)'
;MLAGSALITNDNSFYFVVVVGKLTSDLNRCGSRDIEDLKSPQRSHIYRTSPLFFYQFAVEAELNKFRQLWKVPDDFRGACHADDICYLFSSSYFFTKAIKKGCAAERMRTVMCRMWTNFAKCGHPTPEGAGLGFTWEQYESERGGCLQISPENVKMVENPFKERLEFWKNLYGRYNGSFLKPKLV
;
A
#
# COMPACT_ATOMS: atom_id res chain seq x y z
N MET A 1 10.89 -9.24 -5.26
CA MET A 1 9.90 -8.62 -4.35
C MET A 1 8.72 -8.23 -5.22
N LEU A 2 7.48 -8.52 -4.84
CA LEU A 2 6.30 -8.06 -5.59
C LEU A 2 5.52 -7.11 -4.70
N ALA A 3 5.24 -5.92 -5.25
CA ALA A 3 4.34 -4.93 -4.69
C ALA A 3 3.07 -4.99 -5.53
N GLY A 4 1.99 -5.50 -4.94
CA GLY A 4 0.66 -5.38 -5.53
C GLY A 4 0.05 -4.06 -5.08
N SER A 5 -0.56 -3.31 -6.00
CA SER A 5 -1.33 -2.11 -5.67
C SER A 5 -2.80 -2.32 -6.00
N ALA A 6 -3.68 -1.85 -5.12
CA ALA A 6 -5.10 -1.73 -5.40
C ALA A 6 -5.48 -0.24 -5.37
N LEU A 7 -6.16 0.21 -6.42
CA LEU A 7 -6.74 1.54 -6.54
C LEU A 7 -8.05 1.57 -5.75
N ILE A 8 -8.14 2.46 -4.76
CA ILE A 8 -9.36 2.60 -3.98
C ILE A 8 -9.73 4.10 -3.92
N THR A 9 -10.90 4.47 -4.48
CA THR A 9 -11.37 5.87 -4.61
C THR A 9 -12.50 6.21 -3.61
N ASN A 10 -12.55 7.46 -3.10
CA ASN A 10 -13.76 8.13 -2.58
C ASN A 10 -13.84 9.57 -3.07
N ASP A 11 -15.03 10.16 -2.95
CA ASP A 11 -15.38 11.58 -3.06
C ASP A 11 -14.29 12.54 -2.55
N ASN A 12 -13.34 12.88 -3.43
CA ASN A 12 -12.17 13.76 -3.23
C ASN A 12 -10.87 13.17 -2.63
N SER A 13 -10.70 11.84 -2.50
CA SER A 13 -9.40 11.28 -2.09
C SER A 13 -9.09 9.90 -2.68
N PHE A 14 -7.85 9.73 -3.14
CA PHE A 14 -7.29 8.45 -3.59
C PHE A 14 -6.50 7.81 -2.45
N TYR A 15 -6.70 6.52 -2.22
CA TYR A 15 -5.92 5.76 -1.25
C TYR A 15 -5.32 4.52 -1.91
N PHE A 16 -4.04 4.30 -1.62
CA PHE A 16 -3.27 3.17 -2.14
C PHE A 16 -2.97 2.21 -1.02
N VAL A 17 -3.41 0.97 -1.19
CA VAL A 17 -2.98 -0.13 -0.36
C VAL A 17 -1.94 -0.92 -1.15
N VAL A 18 -0.73 -0.93 -0.62
CA VAL A 18 0.36 -1.74 -1.18
C VAL A 18 0.64 -2.90 -0.24
N VAL A 19 0.68 -4.08 -0.84
CA VAL A 19 0.99 -5.33 -0.15
C VAL A 19 2.46 -5.64 -0.34
N VAL A 20 3.17 -5.83 0.77
CA VAL A 20 4.56 -6.26 0.79
C VAL A 20 4.62 -7.67 1.38
N GLY A 21 5.21 -8.59 0.63
CA GLY A 21 5.35 -10.01 1.02
C GLY A 21 6.62 -10.65 0.44
N LYS A 22 7.05 -11.75 1.05
CA LYS A 22 8.20 -12.54 0.60
C LYS A 22 7.82 -13.31 -0.68
N LEU A 23 8.67 -13.33 -1.70
CA LEU A 23 8.42 -14.16 -2.89
C LEU A 23 8.58 -15.63 -2.52
N THR A 24 7.52 -16.40 -2.70
CA THR A 24 7.60 -17.82 -3.03
C THR A 24 7.47 -17.96 -4.56
N SER A 25 7.95 -19.07 -5.13
CA SER A 25 8.19 -19.27 -6.56
C SER A 25 6.99 -19.03 -7.51
N ASP A 26 5.76 -18.97 -7.01
CA ASP A 26 4.54 -18.93 -7.85
C ASP A 26 3.91 -17.54 -7.97
N LEU A 27 4.55 -16.51 -7.41
CA LEU A 27 3.96 -15.18 -7.28
C LEU A 27 3.99 -14.33 -8.58
N ASN A 28 4.61 -14.83 -9.65
CA ASN A 28 4.76 -14.18 -10.97
C ASN A 28 3.45 -13.92 -11.75
N ARG A 29 2.28 -14.12 -11.15
CA ARG A 29 0.98 -13.94 -11.82
C ARG A 29 0.17 -12.74 -11.35
N CYS A 30 0.68 -11.86 -10.48
CA CYS A 30 -0.15 -10.86 -9.79
C CYS A 30 -0.34 -9.53 -10.57
N GLY A 31 -1.36 -9.46 -11.43
CA GLY A 31 -2.06 -8.21 -11.74
C GLY A 31 -3.02 -7.82 -10.61
N SER A 32 -3.49 -6.56 -10.59
CA SER A 32 -4.37 -5.95 -9.55
C SER A 32 -5.35 -6.95 -8.92
N ARG A 33 -5.16 -7.28 -7.63
CA ARG A 33 -5.94 -8.30 -6.91
C ARG A 33 -6.31 -7.84 -5.51
N ASP A 34 -7.54 -8.18 -5.13
CA ASP A 34 -8.18 -7.77 -3.89
C ASP A 34 -7.68 -8.55 -2.66
N ILE A 35 -7.80 -7.92 -1.48
CA ILE A 35 -7.46 -8.48 -0.16
C ILE A 35 -8.19 -9.80 0.13
N GLU A 36 -9.31 -10.07 -0.53
CA GLU A 36 -10.09 -11.31 -0.36
C GLU A 36 -9.57 -12.51 -1.16
N ASP A 37 -8.81 -12.28 -2.23
CA ASP A 37 -8.15 -13.36 -2.99
C ASP A 37 -7.20 -14.15 -2.07
N LEU A 38 -6.66 -13.47 -1.04
CA LEU A 38 -5.85 -14.04 0.05
C LEU A 38 -6.63 -14.97 0.98
N LYS A 39 -7.96 -14.82 1.08
CA LYS A 39 -8.84 -15.62 1.96
C LYS A 39 -9.43 -16.86 1.27
N SER A 40 -9.25 -17.03 -0.04
CA SER A 40 -9.78 -18.16 -0.81
C SER A 40 -9.11 -19.50 -0.46
N PRO A 41 -9.82 -20.62 -0.21
CA PRO A 41 -9.21 -21.87 0.27
C PRO A 41 -8.11 -22.42 -0.64
N GLN A 42 -8.27 -22.30 -1.97
CA GLN A 42 -7.34 -22.87 -2.95
C GLN A 42 -6.08 -22.02 -3.19
N ARG A 43 -6.11 -20.72 -2.94
CA ARG A 43 -4.91 -19.86 -3.04
C ARG A 43 -4.32 -19.49 -1.67
N SER A 44 -5.10 -19.62 -0.59
CA SER A 44 -4.71 -19.37 0.81
C SER A 44 -3.49 -20.16 1.28
N HIS A 45 -3.14 -21.26 0.63
CA HIS A 45 -2.05 -22.12 1.10
C HIS A 45 -0.68 -21.41 1.05
N ILE A 46 -0.49 -20.49 0.10
CA ILE A 46 0.79 -19.77 -0.10
C ILE A 46 0.87 -18.52 0.80
N TYR A 47 -0.27 -17.86 1.03
CA TYR A 47 -0.35 -16.62 1.82
C TYR A 47 -0.47 -16.86 3.32
N ARG A 48 -0.92 -18.06 3.75
CA ARG A 48 -1.06 -18.41 5.17
C ARG A 48 0.28 -18.55 5.90
N THR A 49 1.38 -18.75 5.17
CA THR A 49 2.70 -19.03 5.78
C THR A 49 3.68 -17.87 5.67
N SER A 50 3.40 -16.87 4.83
CA SER A 50 4.31 -15.74 4.59
C SER A 50 3.81 -14.47 5.27
N PRO A 51 4.65 -13.78 6.06
CA PRO A 51 4.30 -12.49 6.65
C PRO A 51 3.85 -11.49 5.58
N LEU A 52 2.66 -10.91 5.77
CA LEU A 52 2.10 -9.87 4.93
C LEU A 52 2.12 -8.53 5.66
N PHE A 53 2.49 -7.46 4.97
CA PHE A 53 2.48 -6.11 5.51
C PHE A 53 1.72 -5.20 4.56
N PHE A 54 0.78 -4.43 5.11
CA PHE A 54 -0.07 -3.52 4.35
C PHE A 54 0.19 -2.09 4.80
N TYR A 55 0.27 -1.16 3.86
CA TYR A 55 0.28 0.27 4.17
C TYR A 55 -0.72 1.05 3.33
N GLN A 56 -1.20 2.16 3.90
CA GLN A 56 -1.94 3.22 3.23
C GLN A 56 -1.01 4.41 3.04
N PHE A 57 -0.71 4.75 1.79
CA PHE A 57 0.08 5.94 1.48
C PHE A 57 -0.80 7.19 1.48
N ALA A 58 -0.56 8.09 2.43
CA ALA A 58 -1.34 9.32 2.62
C ALA A 58 -0.43 10.56 2.68
N VAL A 59 0.67 10.54 1.94
CA VAL A 59 1.63 11.66 1.89
C VAL A 59 1.24 12.65 0.80
N GLU A 60 1.10 13.92 1.18
CA GLU A 60 0.98 15.06 0.27
C GLU A 60 2.23 15.94 0.41
N ALA A 61 3.23 15.76 -0.45
CA ALA A 61 4.44 16.58 -0.46
C ALA A 61 5.07 16.71 -1.86
N GLU A 62 6.22 17.39 -1.97
CA GLU A 62 6.81 17.78 -3.26
C GLU A 62 7.21 16.61 -4.19
N LEU A 63 7.26 15.38 -3.66
CA LEU A 63 7.57 14.16 -4.37
C LEU A 63 6.34 13.42 -4.94
N ASN A 64 5.12 13.93 -4.72
CA ASN A 64 3.91 13.46 -5.39
C ASN A 64 3.90 13.90 -6.87
N LYS A 65 4.82 13.33 -7.65
CA LYS A 65 5.08 13.73 -9.04
C LYS A 65 4.07 13.12 -10.02
N PHE A 66 3.49 11.97 -9.70
CA PHE A 66 2.46 11.37 -10.54
C PHE A 66 1.15 12.16 -10.46
N ARG A 67 0.86 12.76 -9.30
CA ARG A 67 -0.24 13.71 -9.16
C ARG A 67 -0.12 14.89 -10.11
N GLN A 68 1.09 15.47 -10.15
CA GLN A 68 1.41 16.58 -11.06
C GLN A 68 1.32 16.13 -12.52
N LEU A 69 1.85 14.94 -12.83
CA LEU A 69 1.84 14.38 -14.18
C LEU A 69 0.41 14.16 -14.71
N TRP A 70 -0.49 13.65 -13.88
CA TRP A 70 -1.89 13.41 -14.26
C TRP A 70 -2.81 14.60 -14.04
N LYS A 71 -2.26 15.75 -13.64
CA LYS A 71 -3.02 16.99 -13.43
C LYS A 71 -4.23 16.78 -12.51
N VAL A 72 -4.04 16.02 -11.44
CA VAL A 72 -5.09 15.81 -10.43
C VAL A 72 -5.45 17.17 -9.83
N PRO A 73 -6.74 17.58 -9.84
CA PRO A 73 -7.13 18.92 -9.38
C PRO A 73 -6.81 19.12 -7.90
N ASP A 74 -6.43 20.34 -7.51
CA ASP A 74 -5.97 20.65 -6.14
C ASP A 74 -7.04 20.41 -5.07
N ASP A 75 -8.32 20.46 -5.43
CA ASP A 75 -9.45 20.18 -4.53
C ASP A 75 -9.51 18.71 -4.07
N PHE A 76 -8.85 17.79 -4.79
CA PHE A 76 -8.77 16.38 -4.43
C PHE A 76 -7.59 16.16 -3.50
N ARG A 77 -7.80 16.09 -2.19
CA ARG A 77 -6.68 15.87 -1.26
C ARG A 77 -6.12 14.45 -1.34
N GLY A 78 -4.84 14.31 -0.98
CA GLY A 78 -4.16 13.02 -0.81
C GLY A 78 -3.17 12.67 -1.92
N ALA A 79 -2.54 11.51 -1.75
CA ALA A 79 -1.68 10.91 -2.77
C ALA A 79 -2.52 10.30 -3.89
N CYS A 80 -2.02 10.30 -5.12
CA CYS A 80 -2.61 9.55 -6.23
C CYS A 80 -1.76 8.32 -6.59
N HIS A 81 -2.15 7.59 -7.63
CA HIS A 81 -1.49 6.35 -8.01
C HIS A 81 0.01 6.58 -8.29
N ALA A 82 0.85 5.61 -7.94
CA ALA A 82 2.30 5.68 -8.12
C ALA A 82 3.04 6.85 -7.42
N ASP A 83 2.38 7.72 -6.64
CA ASP A 83 3.06 8.83 -5.96
C ASP A 83 4.12 8.36 -4.95
N ASP A 84 3.94 7.18 -4.37
CA ASP A 84 4.89 6.56 -3.43
C ASP A 84 6.22 6.15 -4.10
N ILE A 85 6.24 5.92 -5.42
CA ILE A 85 7.43 5.50 -6.17
C ILE A 85 8.54 6.56 -6.08
N CYS A 86 8.19 7.84 -6.15
CA CYS A 86 9.16 8.94 -6.10
C CYS A 86 9.77 9.15 -4.70
N TYR A 87 9.22 8.50 -3.68
CA TYR A 87 9.79 8.40 -2.33
C TYR A 87 10.77 7.23 -2.21
N LEU A 88 10.67 6.22 -3.08
CA LEU A 88 11.60 5.08 -3.11
C LEU A 88 12.76 5.29 -4.09
N PHE A 89 12.49 5.94 -5.23
CA PHE A 89 13.45 6.06 -6.32
C PHE A 89 13.64 7.51 -6.74
N SER A 90 14.90 7.84 -7.04
CA SER A 90 15.24 9.13 -7.66
C SER A 90 15.00 9.06 -9.17
N SER A 91 14.48 10.14 -9.75
CA SER A 91 14.24 10.28 -11.18
C SER A 91 14.75 11.65 -11.65
N SER A 92 15.59 11.64 -12.68
CA SER A 92 16.02 12.88 -13.36
C SER A 92 14.85 13.52 -14.11
N TYR A 93 14.00 12.71 -14.75
CA TYR A 93 12.82 13.18 -15.47
C TYR A 93 11.87 13.98 -14.57
N PHE A 94 11.66 13.52 -13.33
CA PHE A 94 10.84 14.20 -12.34
C PHE A 94 11.62 15.13 -11.41
N PHE A 95 12.92 15.35 -11.66
CA PHE A 95 13.80 16.18 -10.84
C PHE A 95 13.78 15.87 -9.32
N THR A 96 13.61 14.60 -8.94
CA THR A 96 13.32 14.24 -7.54
C THR A 96 14.56 14.19 -6.63
N LYS A 97 15.76 14.46 -7.16
CA LYS A 97 16.99 14.57 -6.35
C LYS A 97 17.08 15.91 -5.62
N ALA A 98 16.59 16.99 -6.23
CA ALA A 98 16.65 18.33 -5.66
C ALA A 98 15.41 18.58 -4.78
N ILE A 99 15.41 17.99 -3.58
CA ILE A 99 14.39 18.27 -2.55
C ILE A 99 15.01 19.10 -1.42
N LYS A 100 14.22 19.97 -0.80
CA LYS A 100 14.70 20.84 0.28
C LYS A 100 15.03 19.99 1.52
N LYS A 101 16.22 20.18 2.10
CA LYS A 101 16.58 19.53 3.36
C LYS A 101 15.59 19.86 4.48
N GLY A 102 15.24 18.86 5.27
CA GLY A 102 14.31 18.94 6.40
C GLY A 102 12.83 19.00 6.02
N CYS A 103 12.49 19.00 4.73
CA CYS A 103 11.08 19.04 4.31
C CYS A 103 10.35 17.72 4.62
N ALA A 104 9.02 17.75 4.55
CA ALA A 104 8.20 16.55 4.73
C ALA A 104 8.58 15.42 3.74
N ALA A 105 8.88 15.77 2.49
CA ALA A 105 9.17 14.78 1.47
C ALA A 105 10.51 14.04 1.70
N GLU A 106 11.54 14.74 2.17
CA GLU A 106 12.83 14.14 2.53
C GLU A 106 12.68 13.19 3.71
N ARG A 107 11.91 13.60 4.73
CA ARG A 107 11.61 12.73 5.88
C ARG A 107 10.85 11.48 5.45
N MET A 108 9.80 11.63 4.66
CA MET A 108 9.00 10.50 4.18
C MET A 108 9.79 9.58 3.24
N ARG A 109 10.66 10.12 2.38
CA ARG A 109 11.60 9.34 1.57
C ARG A 109 12.52 8.50 2.46
N THR A 110 13.07 9.10 3.52
CA THR A 110 13.95 8.40 4.47
C THR A 110 13.21 7.24 5.15
N VAL A 111 12.00 7.49 5.63
CA VAL A 111 11.13 6.49 6.25
C VAL A 111 10.81 5.36 5.27
N MET A 112 10.34 5.67 4.06
CA MET A 112 10.03 4.70 3.01
C MET A 112 11.24 3.84 2.64
N CYS A 113 12.38 4.46 2.31
CA CYS A 113 13.60 3.73 1.98
C CYS A 113 14.06 2.83 3.13
N ARG A 114 13.99 3.29 4.38
CA ARG A 114 14.39 2.49 5.55
C ARG A 114 13.47 1.27 5.72
N MET A 115 12.15 1.45 5.67
CA MET A 115 11.20 0.33 5.77
C MET A 115 11.40 -0.71 4.67
N TRP A 116 11.49 -0.27 3.42
CA TRP A 116 11.64 -1.15 2.27
C TRP A 116 13.00 -1.88 2.26
N THR A 117 14.08 -1.19 2.63
CA THR A 117 15.40 -1.83 2.73
C THR A 117 15.51 -2.78 3.92
N ASN A 118 14.88 -2.48 5.06
CA ASN A 118 14.79 -3.41 6.17
C ASN A 118 14.04 -4.68 5.77
N PHE A 119 12.88 -4.54 5.12
CA PHE A 119 12.11 -5.68 4.64
C PHE A 119 12.94 -6.53 3.65
N ALA A 120 13.67 -5.90 2.72
CA ALA A 120 14.55 -6.60 1.79
C ALA A 120 15.68 -7.38 2.51
N LYS A 121 16.24 -6.82 3.60
CA LYS A 121 17.37 -7.42 4.34
C LYS A 121 16.95 -8.55 5.28
N CYS A 122 15.84 -8.37 6.01
CA CYS A 122 15.49 -9.25 7.12
C CYS A 122 14.04 -9.78 7.07
N GLY A 123 13.23 -9.37 6.10
CA GLY A 123 11.83 -9.79 5.98
C GLY A 123 10.87 -9.07 6.93
N HIS A 124 11.34 -8.09 7.71
CA HIS A 124 10.52 -7.25 8.58
C HIS A 124 10.77 -5.76 8.26
N PRO A 125 9.75 -4.90 8.07
CA PRO A 125 9.97 -3.49 7.71
C PRO A 125 10.51 -2.64 8.88
N THR A 126 10.12 -2.96 10.10
CA THR A 126 10.53 -2.26 11.33
C THR A 126 11.13 -3.25 12.35
N PRO A 127 12.28 -3.89 12.06
CA PRO A 127 12.94 -4.76 13.02
C PRO A 127 13.33 -3.96 14.28
N GLU A 128 13.57 -4.65 15.39
CA GLU A 128 14.04 -4.02 16.62
C GLU A 128 15.32 -3.19 16.35
N GLY A 129 15.37 -1.97 16.90
CA GLY A 129 16.48 -1.05 16.64
C GLY A 129 16.47 -0.38 15.25
N ALA A 130 15.40 -0.50 14.44
CA ALA A 130 15.33 0.15 13.13
C ALA A 130 15.45 1.69 13.18
N GLY A 131 15.14 2.30 14.32
CA GLY A 131 15.21 3.75 14.56
C GLY A 131 14.07 4.55 13.92
N LEU A 132 12.95 3.90 13.60
CA LEU A 132 11.80 4.52 12.92
C LEU A 132 10.79 5.16 13.89
N GLY A 133 10.80 4.79 15.17
CA GLY A 133 9.89 5.35 16.18
C GLY A 133 8.46 4.80 16.12
N PHE A 134 8.19 3.82 15.26
CA PHE A 134 6.93 3.10 15.16
C PHE A 134 7.19 1.64 14.75
N THR A 135 6.18 0.79 14.97
CA THR A 135 6.17 -0.61 14.55
C THR A 135 5.18 -0.79 13.41
N TRP A 136 5.62 -1.40 12.31
CA TRP A 136 4.75 -1.86 11.24
C TRP A 136 4.40 -3.32 11.51
N GLU A 137 3.19 -3.53 12.02
CA GLU A 137 2.70 -4.85 12.40
C GLU A 137 2.35 -5.68 11.16
N GLN A 138 2.56 -7.00 11.28
CA GLN A 138 2.11 -7.95 10.29
C GLN A 138 0.58 -7.92 10.20
N TYR A 139 0.06 -8.06 8.98
CA TYR A 139 -1.36 -8.12 8.74
C TYR A 139 -1.97 -9.40 9.31
N GLU A 140 -3.00 -9.21 10.13
CA GLU A 140 -3.85 -10.25 10.68
C GLU A 140 -5.26 -10.10 10.10
N SER A 141 -5.81 -11.17 9.52
CA SER A 141 -7.10 -11.12 8.82
C SER A 141 -8.29 -10.75 9.70
N GLU A 142 -8.16 -10.95 11.01
CA GLU A 142 -9.18 -10.64 12.03
C GLU A 142 -9.19 -9.15 12.38
N ARG A 143 -8.00 -8.56 12.54
CA ARG A 143 -7.85 -7.12 12.81
C ARG A 143 -7.96 -6.26 11.56
N GLY A 144 -7.49 -6.77 10.42
CA GLY A 144 -7.52 -6.09 9.12
C GLY A 144 -6.84 -4.71 9.09
N GLY A 145 -5.81 -4.52 9.91
CA GLY A 145 -5.08 -3.26 10.03
C GLY A 145 -4.01 -3.04 8.94
N CYS A 146 -3.63 -1.78 8.74
CA CYS A 146 -2.49 -1.41 7.90
C CYS A 146 -1.73 -0.21 8.49
N LEU A 147 -0.50 0.00 8.05
CA LEU A 147 0.28 1.17 8.42
C LEU A 147 -0.16 2.39 7.59
N GLN A 148 -0.74 3.41 8.22
CA GLN A 148 -0.95 4.70 7.56
C GLN A 148 0.34 5.52 7.58
N ILE A 149 0.79 5.95 6.41
CA ILE A 149 1.99 6.77 6.23
C ILE A 149 1.56 8.19 5.86
N SER A 150 1.72 9.14 6.79
CA SER A 150 1.49 10.57 6.54
C SER A 150 2.66 11.43 7.08
N PRO A 151 2.82 12.68 6.61
CA PRO A 151 3.86 13.60 7.07
C PRO A 151 3.77 13.94 8.57
N GLU A 152 2.55 13.94 9.11
CA GLU A 152 2.24 14.31 10.49
C GLU A 152 2.48 13.14 11.44
N ASN A 153 2.06 11.94 11.05
CA ASN A 153 2.21 10.75 11.88
C ASN A 153 2.18 9.45 11.05
N VAL A 154 3.07 8.52 11.38
CA VAL A 154 3.09 7.16 10.83
C VAL A 154 2.58 6.21 11.91
N LYS A 155 1.44 5.56 11.68
CA LYS A 155 0.77 4.75 12.71
C LYS A 155 -0.01 3.59 12.11
N MET A 156 -0.24 2.55 12.92
CA MET A 156 -1.19 1.50 12.57
C MET A 156 -2.62 2.04 12.64
N VAL A 157 -3.43 1.67 11.65
CA VAL A 157 -4.86 1.96 11.60
C VAL A 157 -5.64 0.67 11.35
N GLU A 158 -6.76 0.50 12.03
CA GLU A 158 -7.60 -0.67 11.92
C GLU A 158 -8.67 -0.47 10.85
N ASN A 159 -8.74 -1.39 9.89
CA ASN A 159 -9.77 -1.45 8.85
C ASN A 159 -10.19 -0.10 8.23
N PRO A 160 -9.27 0.76 7.74
CA PRO A 160 -9.62 2.09 7.23
C PRO A 160 -10.55 2.06 6.00
N PHE A 161 -10.74 0.90 5.38
CA PHE A 161 -11.57 0.70 4.20
C PHE A 161 -12.74 -0.27 4.42
N LYS A 162 -13.13 -0.54 5.68
CA LYS A 162 -14.15 -1.54 6.02
C LYS A 162 -15.45 -1.36 5.24
N GLU A 163 -16.06 -0.18 5.36
CA GLU A 163 -17.37 0.12 4.77
C GLU A 163 -17.33 -0.02 3.24
N ARG A 164 -16.26 0.47 2.62
CA ARG A 164 -16.09 0.36 1.16
C ARG A 164 -15.89 -1.09 0.73
N LEU A 165 -15.07 -1.84 1.46
CA LEU A 165 -14.85 -3.25 1.18
C LEU A 165 -16.17 -4.03 1.32
N GLU A 166 -16.97 -3.72 2.34
CA GLU A 166 -18.32 -4.29 2.52
C GLU A 166 -19.27 -3.89 1.40
N PHE A 167 -19.26 -2.63 0.94
CA PHE A 167 -20.05 -2.18 -0.19
C PHE A 167 -19.76 -2.99 -1.46
N TRP A 168 -18.49 -3.07 -1.87
CA TRP A 168 -18.11 -3.82 -3.07
C TRP A 168 -18.40 -5.31 -2.89
N LYS A 169 -18.24 -5.82 -1.67
CA LYS A 169 -18.59 -7.21 -1.36
C LYS A 169 -20.06 -7.51 -1.59
N ASN A 170 -20.93 -6.66 -1.04
CA ASN A 170 -22.36 -6.81 -1.15
C ASN A 170 -22.82 -6.65 -2.60
N LEU A 171 -22.23 -5.69 -3.33
CA LEU A 171 -22.55 -5.45 -4.73
C LEU A 171 -22.20 -6.67 -5.59
N TYR A 172 -20.99 -7.20 -5.46
CA TYR A 172 -20.58 -8.39 -6.20
C TYR A 172 -21.37 -9.63 -5.78
N GLY A 173 -21.61 -9.79 -4.47
CA GLY A 173 -22.47 -10.82 -3.88
C GLY A 173 -23.82 -10.94 -4.60
N ARG A 174 -24.43 -9.78 -4.87
CA ARG A 174 -25.74 -9.66 -5.51
C ARG A 174 -25.75 -10.06 -6.98
N TYR A 175 -24.72 -9.72 -7.75
CA TYR A 175 -24.74 -9.85 -9.21
C TYR A 175 -23.88 -11.00 -9.77
N ASN A 176 -22.83 -11.38 -9.06
CA ASN A 176 -21.80 -12.32 -9.55
C ASN A 176 -21.64 -13.53 -8.62
N GLY A 177 -22.34 -13.58 -7.49
CA GLY A 177 -22.22 -14.65 -6.50
C GLY A 177 -21.01 -14.42 -5.57
N SER A 178 -20.15 -15.41 -5.41
CA SER A 178 -19.00 -15.31 -4.50
C SER A 178 -17.73 -14.90 -5.23
N PHE A 179 -16.94 -13.98 -4.65
CA PHE A 179 -15.57 -13.69 -5.11
C PHE A 179 -14.69 -14.94 -5.20
N LEU A 180 -15.02 -16.00 -4.45
CA LEU A 180 -14.30 -17.26 -4.44
C LEU A 180 -14.65 -18.17 -5.63
N LYS A 181 -15.73 -17.86 -6.36
CA LYS A 181 -16.23 -18.63 -7.51
C LYS A 181 -16.66 -17.68 -8.62
N PRO A 182 -15.71 -16.97 -9.26
CA PRO A 182 -16.04 -16.07 -10.36
C PRO A 182 -16.68 -16.89 -11.51
N LYS A 183 -17.87 -16.49 -11.96
CA LYS A 183 -18.44 -16.99 -13.21
C LYS A 183 -17.65 -16.34 -14.34
N LEU A 184 -16.79 -17.12 -14.99
CA LEU A 184 -16.16 -16.70 -16.23
C LEU A 184 -17.24 -16.70 -17.31
N VAL A 185 -17.49 -15.51 -17.87
CA VAL A 185 -18.30 -15.33 -19.08
C VAL A 185 -17.40 -15.53 -20.28
#